data_AF-A0A435JGA4-F1
#
_entry.id   AF-A0A435JGA4-F1
#
_cell.length_a   1.000
_cell.length_b   1.000
_cell.length_c   1.000
_cell.angle_alpha   90.00
_cell.angle_beta   90.00
_cell.angle_gamma   90.00
#
_symmetry.space_group_name_H-M   'P 1'
#
loop_
_entity.id
_entity.type
_entity.pdbx_description
1 polymer ?
#
loop_
_entity_poly.entity_id
_entity_poly.type
_entity_poly.pdbx_seq_one_letter_code
_entity_poly.pdbx_strand_id
1 'polypeptide(L)'
;MTVTASAGETRSRPVQVWLLVWAVALAAVLVVFLLQDRLPWAVNYPASAVVPVADWVSALMRWIKSNLSWLTRSITAVLGVPLDFALNLLAKNFKIGHGADAYVLPRLSWVGVCAAAFIAGHAAGGRKLGLLVGGCFLY
;
A
#
# COMPACT_ATOMS: atom_id res chain seq x y z
N MET A 1 53.94 72.95 12.76
CA MET A 1 53.56 71.86 11.84
C MET A 1 52.76 70.84 12.64
N THR A 2 51.53 70.64 12.21
CA THR A 2 50.44 69.86 12.81
C THR A 2 50.55 68.38 12.42
N VAL A 3 50.45 67.46 13.38
CA VAL A 3 49.91 66.11 13.12
C VAL A 3 49.13 65.66 14.36
N THR A 4 47.82 65.86 14.35
CA THR A 4 46.88 65.16 15.23
C THR A 4 46.63 63.78 14.64
N ALA A 5 47.11 62.73 15.32
CA ALA A 5 46.79 61.36 14.94
C ALA A 5 45.30 61.10 15.20
N SER A 6 44.55 60.87 14.12
CA SER A 6 43.15 60.43 14.18
C SER A 6 43.12 59.03 14.78
N ALA A 7 42.55 58.88 15.98
CA ALA A 7 42.34 57.59 16.61
C ALA A 7 41.27 56.85 15.80
N GLY A 8 41.70 55.82 15.07
CA GLY A 8 40.84 55.00 14.23
C GLY A 8 39.74 54.33 15.07
N GLU A 9 38.51 54.74 14.79
CA GLU A 9 37.31 54.13 15.32
C GLU A 9 37.28 52.64 14.94
N THR A 10 37.41 51.76 15.93
CA THR A 10 37.22 50.32 15.78
C THR A 10 35.76 50.05 15.42
N ARG A 11 35.46 50.10 14.12
CA ARG A 11 34.15 49.78 13.56
C ARG A 11 33.90 48.29 13.74
N SER A 12 33.34 47.93 14.89
CA SER A 12 32.87 46.57 15.21
C SER A 12 31.94 46.09 14.09
N ARG A 13 32.45 45.17 13.26
CA ARG A 13 31.71 44.67 12.10
C ARG A 13 30.51 43.84 12.58
N PRO A 14 29.30 44.04 12.04
CA PRO A 14 28.09 43.31 12.45
C PRO A 14 28.23 41.78 12.27
N VAL A 15 29.12 41.35 11.37
CA VAL A 15 29.47 39.94 11.14
C VAL A 15 30.04 39.27 12.39
N GLN A 16 30.76 40.00 13.24
CA GLN A 16 31.35 39.46 14.46
C GLN A 16 30.32 39.27 15.57
N VAL A 17 29.33 40.16 15.66
CA VAL A 17 28.18 40.00 16.56
C VAL A 17 27.33 38.81 16.12
N TRP A 18 27.11 38.65 14.81
CA TRP A 18 26.37 37.51 14.26
C TRP A 18 27.09 36.18 14.52
N LEU A 19 28.42 36.13 14.32
CA LEU A 19 29.23 34.96 14.66
C LEU A 19 29.19 34.64 16.16
N LEU A 20 29.18 35.66 17.04
CA LEU A 20 29.01 35.46 18.48
C LEU A 20 27.63 34.88 18.81
N VAL A 21 26.56 35.33 18.17
CA VAL A 21 25.21 34.77 18.36
C VAL A 21 25.19 33.29 17.97
N TRP A 22 25.78 32.94 16.83
CA TRP A 22 25.89 31.53 16.41
C TRP A 22 26.80 30.71 17.32
N ALA A 23 27.92 31.27 17.77
CA ALA A 23 28.80 30.60 18.72
C ALA A 23 28.11 30.35 20.06
N VAL A 24 27.32 31.30 20.56
CA VAL A 24 26.52 31.16 21.78
C VAL A 24 25.41 30.13 21.59
N ALA A 25 24.71 30.13 20.45
CA ALA A 25 23.69 29.14 20.14
C ALA A 25 24.29 27.72 20.08
N LEU A 26 25.45 27.56 19.43
CA LEU A 26 26.15 26.29 19.31
C LEU A 26 26.70 25.82 20.67
N ALA A 27 27.21 26.75 21.49
CA ALA A 27 27.62 26.48 22.86
C ALA A 27 26.42 26.07 23.73
N ALA A 28 25.26 26.71 23.59
CA ALA A 28 24.04 26.34 24.30
C ALA A 28 23.58 24.93 23.93
N VAL A 29 23.61 24.56 22.64
CA VAL A 29 23.31 23.20 22.19
C VAL A 29 24.31 22.19 22.76
N LEU A 30 25.60 22.50 22.76
CA LEU A 30 26.65 21.66 23.36
C LEU A 30 26.44 21.47 24.87
N VAL A 31 26.09 22.53 25.59
CA VAL A 31 25.79 22.47 27.03
C VAL A 31 24.57 21.58 27.29
N VAL A 32 23.50 21.72 26.51
CA VAL A 32 22.32 20.85 26.62
C VAL A 32 22.68 19.39 26.32
N PHE A 33 23.56 19.14 25.35
CA PHE A 33 24.03 17.80 25.00
C PHE A 33 24.92 17.18 26.10
N LEU A 34 25.81 17.95 26.72
CA LEU A 34 26.63 17.51 27.86
C LEU A 34 25.80 17.30 29.13
N LEU A 35 24.70 18.05 29.27
CA LEU A 35 23.77 17.96 30.39
C LEU A 35 22.61 16.97 30.13
N GLN A 36 22.66 16.24 29.01
CA GLN A 36 21.77 15.13 28.66
C GLN A 36 21.63 14.13 29.82
N ASP A 37 22.74 13.79 30.47
CA ASP A 37 22.78 12.80 31.55
C ASP A 37 22.08 13.29 32.83
N ARG A 38 21.83 14.60 32.95
CA ARG A 38 21.19 15.24 34.12
C ARG A 38 19.74 15.67 33.87
N LEU A 39 19.25 15.61 32.62
CA LEU A 39 17.90 16.03 32.23
C LEU A 39 17.16 14.89 31.51
N PRO A 40 16.70 13.86 32.24
CA PRO A 40 16.05 12.68 31.65
C PRO A 40 14.75 13.01 30.89
N TRP A 41 14.13 14.16 31.15
CA TRP A 41 12.91 14.64 30.47
C TRP A 41 13.17 15.30 29.11
N ALA A 42 14.39 15.76 28.85
CA ALA A 42 14.77 16.39 27.57
C ALA A 42 15.13 15.34 26.49
N VAL A 43 15.47 14.12 26.92
CA VAL A 43 15.91 13.03 26.04
C VAL A 43 14.90 11.88 25.98
N ASN A 44 14.20 11.57 27.09
CA ASN A 44 13.15 10.56 27.10
C ASN A 44 11.78 11.23 27.24
N TYR A 45 11.05 11.29 26.13
CA TYR A 45 9.62 11.59 26.15
C TYR A 45 8.92 10.47 26.94
N PRO A 46 8.22 10.78 28.05
CA PRO A 46 7.71 9.77 28.96
C PRO A 46 6.75 8.82 28.25
N ALA A 47 6.99 7.51 28.36
CA ALA A 47 6.19 6.48 27.70
C ALA A 47 4.70 6.56 28.04
N SER A 48 4.33 7.15 29.19
CA SER A 48 2.95 7.40 29.59
C SER A 48 2.24 8.51 28.79
N ALA A 49 2.99 9.36 28.08
CA ALA A 49 2.45 10.40 27.20
C ALA A 49 2.49 9.99 25.71
N VAL A 50 3.12 8.85 25.38
CA VAL A 50 3.15 8.32 24.01
C VAL A 50 1.78 7.71 23.70
N VAL A 51 1.00 8.40 22.86
CA VAL A 51 -0.30 7.89 22.40
C VAL A 51 -0.07 6.63 21.56
N PRO A 52 -0.61 5.46 21.95
CA PRO A 52 -0.36 4.19 21.25
C PRO A 52 -1.26 4.05 20.02
N VAL A 53 -1.14 4.97 19.07
CA VAL A 53 -1.93 4.98 17.83
C VAL A 53 -1.73 3.68 17.04
N ALA A 54 -0.51 3.13 17.06
CA ALA A 54 -0.19 1.86 16.42
C ALA A 54 -1.01 0.69 16.98
N ASP A 55 -1.25 0.66 18.29
CA ASP A 55 -2.05 -0.39 18.92
C ASP A 55 -3.52 -0.25 18.56
N TRP A 56 -4.03 0.99 18.48
CA TRP A 56 -5.42 1.24 18.05
C TRP A 56 -5.67 0.85 16.60
N VAL A 57 -4.75 1.19 15.69
CA VAL A 57 -4.82 0.80 14.28
C VAL A 57 -4.72 -0.72 14.14
N SER A 58 -3.82 -1.36 14.90
CA SER A 58 -3.67 -2.82 14.90
C SER A 58 -4.91 -3.52 15.44
N ALA A 59 -5.52 -2.98 16.50
CA ALA A 59 -6.76 -3.49 17.07
C ALA A 59 -7.93 -3.33 16.09
N LEU A 60 -8.05 -2.18 15.44
CA LEU A 60 -9.05 -1.92 14.40
C LEU A 60 -8.90 -2.90 13.23
N MET A 61 -7.68 -3.10 12.72
CA MET A 61 -7.44 -4.01 11.61
C MET A 61 -7.75 -5.47 11.98
N ARG A 62 -7.40 -5.88 13.22
CA ARG A 62 -7.77 -7.20 13.75
C ARG A 62 -9.29 -7.36 13.84
N TRP A 63 -10.00 -6.33 14.32
CA TRP A 63 -11.45 -6.32 14.38
C TRP A 63 -12.09 -6.41 13.00
N ILE A 64 -11.60 -5.65 12.01
CA ILE A 64 -12.09 -5.74 10.63
C ILE A 64 -11.90 -7.16 10.09
N LYS A 65 -10.70 -7.72 10.26
CA LYS A 65 -10.41 -9.08 9.79
C LYS A 65 -11.30 -10.13 10.44
N SER A 66 -11.56 -10.06 11.75
CA SER A 66 -12.42 -11.03 12.42
C SER A 66 -13.88 -10.92 12.00
N ASN A 67 -14.38 -9.71 11.73
CA ASN A 67 -15.81 -9.49 11.45
C ASN A 67 -16.16 -9.55 9.96
N LEU A 68 -15.29 -9.08 9.07
CA LEU A 68 -15.58 -9.00 7.62
C LEU A 68 -14.94 -10.13 6.80
N SER A 69 -14.01 -10.92 7.36
CA SER A 69 -13.41 -12.03 6.61
C SER A 69 -14.44 -13.07 6.18
N TRP A 70 -15.49 -13.30 6.96
CA TRP A 70 -16.55 -14.21 6.56
C TRP A 70 -17.33 -13.69 5.34
N LEU A 71 -17.63 -12.39 5.29
CA LEU A 71 -18.39 -11.78 4.20
C LEU A 71 -17.60 -11.79 2.88
N THR A 72 -16.33 -11.40 2.93
CA THR A 72 -15.47 -11.42 1.73
C THR A 72 -15.26 -12.84 1.22
N ARG A 73 -15.11 -13.81 2.14
CA ARG A 73 -14.96 -15.23 1.80
C ARG A 73 -16.26 -15.86 1.31
N SER A 74 -17.42 -15.44 1.81
CA SER A 74 -18.72 -15.91 1.33
C SER A 74 -19.03 -15.38 -0.08
N ILE A 75 -18.76 -14.10 -0.35
CA ILE A 75 -18.86 -13.53 -1.71
C ILE A 75 -17.90 -14.27 -2.65
N THR A 76 -16.66 -14.48 -2.23
CA THR A 76 -15.67 -15.23 -3.02
C THR A 76 -16.10 -16.67 -3.25
N ALA A 77 -16.69 -17.35 -2.26
CA ALA A 77 -17.18 -18.71 -2.41
C ALA A 77 -18.37 -18.78 -3.39
N VAL A 78 -19.31 -17.85 -3.29
CA VAL A 78 -20.48 -17.78 -4.17
C VAL A 78 -20.08 -17.46 -5.61
N LEU A 79 -19.13 -16.55 -5.83
CA LEU A 79 -18.61 -16.24 -7.16
C LEU A 79 -17.63 -17.30 -7.67
N GLY A 80 -16.93 -17.98 -6.77
CA GLY A 80 -15.98 -19.04 -7.06
C GLY A 80 -16.65 -20.26 -7.67
N VAL A 81 -17.82 -20.68 -7.17
CA VAL A 81 -18.56 -21.83 -7.71
C VAL A 81 -18.83 -21.74 -9.23
N PRO A 82 -19.48 -20.68 -9.76
CA PRO A 82 -19.72 -20.57 -11.20
C PRO A 82 -18.43 -20.34 -11.98
N LEU A 83 -17.45 -19.63 -11.42
CA LEU A 83 -16.16 -19.38 -12.06
C LEU A 83 -15.35 -20.67 -12.21
N ASP A 84 -15.23 -21.45 -11.14
CA ASP A 84 -14.55 -22.74 -11.14
C ASP A 84 -15.29 -23.74 -12.02
N PHE A 85 -16.63 -23.70 -12.06
CA PHE A 85 -17.38 -24.50 -13.02
C PHE A 85 -17.02 -24.14 -14.46
N ALA A 86 -17.05 -22.86 -14.82
CA ALA A 86 -16.67 -22.40 -16.16
C ALA A 86 -15.21 -22.74 -16.49
N LEU A 87 -14.28 -22.54 -15.56
CA LEU A 87 -12.86 -22.85 -15.75
C LEU A 87 -12.61 -24.35 -15.88
N ASN A 88 -13.30 -25.18 -15.08
CA ASN A 88 -13.16 -26.63 -15.19
C ASN A 88 -13.80 -27.16 -16.48
N LEU A 89 -14.85 -26.51 -16.99
CA LEU A 89 -15.51 -26.91 -18.24
C LEU A 89 -14.76 -26.44 -19.49
N LEU A 90 -14.27 -25.19 -19.51
CA LEU A 90 -13.62 -24.59 -20.67
C LEU A 90 -12.10 -24.78 -20.71
N ALA A 91 -11.42 -24.70 -19.56
CA ALA A 91 -9.96 -24.57 -19.52
C ALA A 91 -9.24 -25.80 -18.95
N LYS A 92 -9.83 -26.49 -17.98
CA LYS A 92 -9.25 -27.70 -17.36
C LYS A 92 -9.94 -28.95 -17.91
N ASN A 93 -9.32 -30.12 -17.73
CA ASN A 93 -10.01 -31.38 -18.00
C ASN A 93 -11.00 -31.62 -16.87
N PHE A 94 -12.30 -31.52 -17.16
CA PHE A 94 -13.36 -31.65 -16.17
C PHE A 94 -13.36 -33.10 -15.64
N LYS A 95 -12.88 -33.29 -14.40
CA LYS A 95 -12.85 -34.61 -13.75
C LYS A 95 -14.11 -34.77 -12.91
N ILE A 96 -14.99 -35.69 -13.30
CA ILE A 96 -16.17 -36.05 -12.52
C ILE A 96 -15.85 -37.35 -11.78
N GLY A 97 -15.76 -37.28 -10.45
CA GLY A 97 -15.44 -38.41 -9.57
C GLY A 97 -14.10 -38.27 -8.82
N HIS A 98 -13.83 -39.20 -7.90
CA HIS A 98 -12.59 -39.29 -7.12
C HIS A 98 -12.02 -40.72 -7.20
N GLY A 99 -10.73 -40.86 -7.51
CA GLY A 99 -10.05 -42.16 -7.65
C GLY A 99 -9.54 -42.45 -9.07
N ALA A 100 -9.07 -43.69 -9.28
CA ALA A 100 -8.53 -44.15 -10.57
C ALA A 100 -9.60 -44.26 -11.67
N ASP A 101 -10.88 -44.32 -11.31
CA ASP A 101 -12.04 -44.36 -12.21
C ASP A 101 -12.67 -42.98 -12.48
N ALA A 102 -11.96 -41.89 -12.19
CA ALA A 102 -12.49 -40.55 -12.45
C ALA A 102 -12.66 -40.32 -13.96
N TYR A 103 -13.89 -40.06 -14.39
CA TYR A 103 -14.19 -39.79 -15.80
C TYR A 103 -13.69 -38.38 -16.14
N VAL A 104 -12.65 -38.34 -16.99
CA VAL A 104 -11.99 -37.10 -17.41
C VAL A 104 -12.60 -36.66 -18.73
N LEU A 105 -13.47 -35.63 -18.70
CA LEU A 105 -13.85 -34.97 -19.95
C LEU A 105 -12.66 -34.12 -20.43
N PRO A 106 -12.26 -34.25 -21.70
CA PRO A 106 -11.23 -33.40 -22.27
C PRO A 106 -11.69 -31.94 -22.25
N ARG A 107 -10.75 -31.03 -21.96
CA ARG A 107 -10.94 -29.58 -22.05
C ARG A 107 -11.63 -29.21 -23.37
N LEU A 108 -12.56 -28.26 -23.32
CA LEU A 108 -13.18 -27.71 -24.51
C LEU A 108 -12.09 -27.17 -25.45
N SER A 109 -12.21 -27.44 -26.74
CA SER A 109 -11.33 -26.83 -27.74
C SER A 109 -11.53 -25.31 -27.73
N TRP A 110 -10.52 -24.54 -28.14
CA TRP A 110 -10.65 -23.08 -28.28
C TRP A 110 -11.87 -22.68 -29.11
N VAL A 111 -12.17 -23.46 -30.15
CA VAL A 111 -13.37 -23.33 -30.99
C VAL A 111 -14.65 -23.46 -30.15
N GLY A 112 -14.68 -24.39 -29.19
CA GLY A 112 -15.77 -24.53 -28.22
C GLY A 112 -15.93 -23.31 -27.32
N VAL A 113 -14.82 -22.67 -26.91
CA VAL A 113 -14.84 -21.40 -26.15
C VAL A 113 -15.46 -20.28 -26.99
N CYS A 114 -15.03 -20.12 -28.25
CA CYS A 114 -15.61 -19.14 -29.17
C CYS A 114 -17.11 -19.39 -29.41
N ALA A 115 -17.53 -20.65 -29.54
CA ALA A 115 -18.93 -21.03 -29.69
C ALA A 115 -19.75 -20.72 -28.43
N ALA A 116 -19.22 -21.00 -27.23
CA ALA A 116 -19.87 -20.66 -25.98
C ALA A 116 -20.04 -19.14 -25.80
N ALA A 117 -18.99 -18.37 -26.13
CA ALA A 117 -19.02 -16.91 -26.11
C ALA A 117 -20.03 -16.34 -27.13
N PHE A 118 -20.09 -16.92 -28.33
CA PHE A 118 -21.10 -16.60 -29.34
C PHE A 118 -22.52 -16.86 -28.83
N ILE A 119 -22.77 -18.03 -28.23
CA ILE A 119 -24.09 -18.40 -27.70
C ILE A 119 -24.49 -17.46 -26.54
N ALA A 120 -23.56 -17.14 -25.63
CA ALA A 120 -23.81 -16.22 -24.54
C ALA A 120 -24.13 -14.80 -25.03
N GLY A 121 -23.34 -14.27 -25.98
CA GLY A 121 -23.61 -12.98 -26.62
C GLY A 121 -24.92 -12.98 -27.43
N HIS A 122 -25.25 -14.11 -28.05
CA HIS A 122 -26.50 -14.28 -28.78
C HIS A 122 -27.71 -14.28 -27.84
N ALA A 123 -27.62 -14.94 -26.68
CA ALA A 123 -28.67 -14.99 -25.68
C ALA A 123 -28.90 -13.63 -25.00
N ALA A 124 -27.85 -12.85 -24.76
CA ALA A 124 -27.95 -11.54 -24.09
C ALA A 124 -28.43 -10.41 -25.01
N GLY A 125 -28.14 -10.47 -26.31
CA GLY A 125 -28.34 -9.31 -27.20
C GLY A 125 -28.59 -9.62 -28.68
N GLY A 126 -28.90 -10.87 -29.03
CA GLY A 126 -29.23 -11.27 -30.40
C GLY A 126 -28.00 -11.53 -31.30
N ARG A 127 -28.25 -11.83 -32.58
CA ARG A 127 -27.24 -12.39 -33.52
C ARG A 127 -26.04 -11.46 -33.74
N LYS A 128 -26.25 -10.14 -33.69
CA LYS A 128 -25.20 -9.13 -33.89
C LYS A 128 -24.21 -9.12 -32.73
N LEU A 129 -24.68 -9.18 -31.48
CA LEU A 129 -23.80 -9.26 -30.30
C LEU A 129 -23.10 -10.62 -30.21
N GLY A 130 -23.79 -11.72 -30.52
CA GLY A 130 -23.16 -13.04 -30.59
C GLY A 130 -21.98 -13.09 -31.56
N LEU A 131 -22.15 -12.58 -32.80
CA LEU A 131 -21.07 -12.50 -33.79
C LEU A 131 -19.90 -11.62 -33.33
N LEU A 132 -20.19 -10.47 -32.71
CA LEU A 132 -19.16 -9.55 -32.24
C LEU A 132 -18.34 -10.14 -31.10
N VAL A 133 -19.00 -10.78 -30.11
CA VAL A 133 -18.35 -11.44 -28.99
C VAL A 133 -17.58 -12.69 -29.44
N GLY A 134 -18.18 -13.54 -30.27
CA GLY A 134 -17.53 -14.74 -30.79
C GLY A 134 -16.33 -14.43 -31.69
N GLY A 135 -16.44 -13.38 -32.53
CA GLY A 135 -15.32 -12.90 -33.35
C GLY A 135 -14.20 -12.27 -32.52
N CYS A 136 -14.53 -11.52 -31.46
CA CYS A 136 -13.54 -10.94 -30.54
C CYS A 136 -12.76 -12.02 -29.77
N PHE A 137 -13.40 -13.16 -29.46
CA PHE A 137 -12.73 -14.30 -28.85
C PHE A 137 -11.91 -15.14 -29.85
N LEU A 138 -12.04 -14.92 -31.16
CA LEU A 138 -11.29 -15.67 -32.17
C LEU A 138 -9.94 -15.01 -32.50
N TYR A 139 -9.81 -13.70 -32.24
CA TYR A 139 -8.63 -12.87 -32.47
C TYR A 139 -7.73 -12.82 -31.23
#